data_AF-A0AA95M6F5-F1
#
_entry.id   AF-A0AA95M6F5-F1
#
_cell.length_a   1.000
_cell.length_b   1.000
_cell.length_c   1.000
_cell.angle_alpha   90.00
_cell.angle_beta   90.00
_cell.angle_gamma   90.00
#
_symmetry.space_group_name_H-M   'P 1'
#
loop_
_entity.id
_entity.type
_entity.pdbx_description
1 polymer ?
#
loop_
_entity_poly.entity_id
_entity_poly.type
_entity_poly.pdbx_seq_one_letter_code
_entity_poly.pdbx_strand_id
1 'polypeptide(L)'
;MDPTELYERAEKLAKEFPGLVDIIEMPNKTNGYRRLAQAQIGSTQATSVVVTSKAWGHEGGNDISVEFKDPKSNDSSLKINVEGKKVSVSLASDSSGQITSTAKQVIDAINADSSASSLITANTYRGNAGTGTVLPATAKLTDGLKAPANISREPFTVKAIRIGKHRDGSKPGVLGYAQEHAREWVTPLVTIETAERLLRNYAHDGETKRLVDNLDIFLVPSVNPDGAHYTFYDYNMQRKNMTNYCGPAQSDPGSRNSWGVDINRNHSVGSAFDGFIGASTTNCTSGTYAGPAETSEPEAKNIVWLANENPNIKFAMNIHSYGGYFMWSPGAYDANRTTLPRPTAGEEAFYWAASDTILNDIQDYRGTVILPSRTGPVPDVLYSAAGNSADYLWYEKGIYAWDFEVGADLWNKETQQWQAVGFQPSFEEGHEEAMEFANGLIGMFKVAYNQSKDHQRPTSQVVPGSGKFTGPVDVTFKTSEPATIYYTLDGSRPTFESAKINLSGIREDAEALKIDKTTTLKWFAIDAAGNIEKNYNPISKEKNNYNSATITIK
;
A
#
# COMPACT_ATOMS: atom_id res chain seq x y z
N MET A 1 -1.27 -19.97 -0.66
CA MET A 1 0.08 -19.90 -0.09
C MET A 1 0.06 -18.82 0.96
N ASP A 2 0.36 -19.16 2.21
CA ASP A 2 0.58 -18.14 3.24
C ASP A 2 1.96 -17.47 3.07
N PRO A 3 2.26 -16.37 3.79
CA PRO A 3 3.55 -15.69 3.62
C PRO A 3 4.79 -16.54 3.96
N THR A 4 4.66 -17.53 4.84
CA THR A 4 5.77 -18.47 5.10
C THR A 4 6.07 -19.29 3.86
N GLU A 5 5.03 -19.86 3.23
CA GLU A 5 5.18 -20.62 1.98
C GLU A 5 5.68 -19.74 0.81
N LEU A 6 5.26 -18.48 0.74
CA LEU A 6 5.74 -17.52 -0.26
C LEU A 6 7.25 -17.28 -0.12
N TYR A 7 7.74 -17.06 1.10
CA TYR A 7 9.16 -16.83 1.35
C TYR A 7 10.00 -18.10 1.16
N GLU A 8 9.50 -19.27 1.55
CA GLU A 8 10.15 -20.55 1.24
C GLU A 8 10.29 -20.75 -0.27
N ARG A 9 9.25 -20.37 -1.04
CA ARG A 9 9.29 -20.44 -2.50
C ARG A 9 10.31 -19.49 -3.11
N ALA A 10 10.35 -18.25 -2.63
CA ALA A 10 11.34 -17.26 -3.03
C ALA A 10 12.79 -17.75 -2.77
N GLU A 11 13.06 -18.27 -1.58
CA GLU A 11 14.37 -18.82 -1.22
C GLU A 11 14.74 -20.04 -2.05
N LYS A 12 13.77 -20.88 -2.39
CA LYS A 12 13.97 -22.02 -3.29
C LYS A 12 14.38 -21.55 -4.68
N LEU A 13 13.71 -20.52 -5.23
CA LEU A 13 14.11 -19.91 -6.51
C LEU A 13 15.54 -19.36 -6.45
N ALA A 14 15.93 -18.70 -5.36
CA ALA A 14 17.30 -18.22 -5.19
C ALA A 14 18.35 -19.34 -5.19
N LYS A 15 18.02 -20.48 -4.57
CA LYS A 15 18.88 -21.68 -4.55
C LYS A 15 18.95 -22.37 -5.92
N GLU A 16 17.85 -22.42 -6.65
CA GLU A 16 17.78 -23.02 -7.99
C GLU A 16 18.48 -22.17 -9.05
N PHE A 17 18.41 -20.84 -8.92
CA PHE A 17 18.92 -19.87 -9.91
C PHE A 17 19.89 -18.84 -9.30
N PRO A 18 20.98 -19.25 -8.63
CA PRO A 18 21.87 -18.33 -7.89
C PRO A 18 22.59 -17.32 -8.80
N GLY A 19 22.73 -17.64 -10.10
CA GLY A 19 23.30 -16.70 -11.08
C GLY A 19 22.36 -15.56 -11.46
N LEU A 20 21.06 -15.65 -11.14
CA LEU A 20 20.02 -14.71 -11.57
C LEU A 20 19.25 -14.09 -10.42
N VAL A 21 19.28 -14.69 -9.22
CA VAL A 21 18.41 -14.32 -8.11
C VAL A 21 19.21 -14.02 -6.84
N ASP A 22 18.88 -12.91 -6.20
CA ASP A 22 19.23 -12.62 -4.81
C ASP A 22 17.95 -12.43 -3.97
N ILE A 23 18.02 -12.73 -2.68
CA ILE A 23 16.98 -12.34 -1.71
C ILE A 23 17.44 -11.11 -0.96
N ILE A 24 16.64 -10.04 -1.01
CA ILE A 24 16.86 -8.84 -0.21
C ILE A 24 16.01 -8.95 1.05
N GLU A 25 16.67 -8.94 2.20
CA GLU A 25 16.01 -8.82 3.50
C GLU A 25 15.89 -7.34 3.89
N MET A 26 14.65 -6.88 4.10
CA MET A 26 14.38 -5.49 4.41
C MET A 26 14.57 -5.22 5.91
N PRO A 27 15.10 -4.05 6.30
CA PRO A 27 15.65 -3.86 7.64
C PRO A 27 14.59 -3.64 8.73
N ASN A 28 13.40 -3.17 8.39
CA ASN A 28 12.35 -2.89 9.37
C ASN A 28 11.51 -4.13 9.60
N LYS A 29 11.76 -4.85 10.70
CA LYS A 29 10.93 -6.00 11.06
C LYS A 29 9.50 -5.57 11.40
N THR A 30 8.54 -6.38 10.98
CA THR A 30 7.11 -6.14 11.23
C THR A 30 6.76 -6.29 12.71
N ASN A 31 5.51 -6.01 13.08
CA ASN A 31 5.06 -6.29 14.44
C ASN A 31 5.22 -7.78 14.80
N GLY A 32 5.05 -8.68 13.84
CA GLY A 32 4.90 -10.11 14.01
C GLY A 32 3.42 -10.52 14.04
N TYR A 33 3.17 -11.79 13.71
CA TYR A 33 1.86 -12.43 13.83
C TYR A 33 1.56 -12.81 15.30
N ARG A 34 1.51 -11.78 16.15
CA ARG A 34 1.39 -11.86 17.61
C ARG A 34 0.45 -10.81 18.19
N ARG A 35 -0.11 -11.10 19.35
CA ARG A 35 -0.96 -10.19 20.13
C ARG A 35 -0.70 -10.35 21.63
N LEU A 36 -0.98 -9.30 22.38
CA LEU A 36 -1.05 -9.41 23.83
C LEU A 36 -2.22 -10.32 24.19
N ALA A 37 -2.04 -11.14 25.23
CA ALA A 37 -3.08 -12.00 25.72
C ALA A 37 -4.11 -11.19 26.51
N GLN A 38 -5.39 -11.53 26.34
CA GLN A 38 -6.47 -10.80 26.98
C GLN A 38 -7.53 -11.74 27.55
N ALA A 39 -8.29 -11.21 28.50
CA ALA A 39 -9.54 -11.82 28.95
C ALA A 39 -10.57 -10.74 29.30
N GLN A 40 -11.85 -11.05 29.10
CA GLN A 40 -12.96 -10.29 29.63
C GLN A 40 -13.61 -11.10 30.75
N ILE A 41 -13.74 -10.49 31.93
CA ILE A 41 -14.28 -11.13 33.12
C ILE A 41 -15.54 -10.36 33.54
N GLY A 42 -16.68 -11.03 33.51
CA GLY A 42 -18.00 -10.43 33.79
C GLY A 42 -19.01 -10.76 32.69
N SER A 43 -20.30 -10.55 32.99
CA SER A 43 -21.41 -10.94 32.10
C SER A 43 -22.15 -9.76 31.48
N THR A 44 -22.01 -8.55 32.03
CA THR A 44 -22.64 -7.33 31.52
C THR A 44 -21.60 -6.22 31.32
N GLN A 45 -21.92 -5.19 30.54
CA GLN A 45 -20.98 -4.09 30.30
C GLN A 45 -20.51 -3.40 31.59
N ALA A 46 -21.43 -3.19 32.54
CA ALA A 46 -21.13 -2.51 33.81
C ALA A 46 -20.32 -3.35 34.80
N THR A 47 -20.32 -4.68 34.62
CA THR A 47 -19.61 -5.64 35.50
C THR A 47 -18.33 -6.19 34.86
N SER A 48 -18.08 -5.88 33.58
CA SER A 48 -16.97 -6.46 32.83
C SER A 48 -15.66 -5.73 33.08
N VAL A 49 -14.64 -6.50 33.43
CA VAL A 49 -13.24 -6.09 33.52
C VAL A 49 -12.47 -6.71 32.36
N VAL A 50 -11.82 -5.88 31.54
CA VAL A 50 -10.92 -6.34 30.48
C VAL A 50 -9.49 -6.29 30.99
N VAL A 51 -8.82 -7.44 30.99
CA VAL A 51 -7.41 -7.56 31.37
C VAL A 51 -6.57 -7.86 30.14
N THR A 52 -5.43 -7.19 30.02
CA THR A 52 -4.45 -7.35 28.93
C THR A 52 -3.08 -7.62 29.53
N SER A 53 -2.37 -8.63 29.03
CA SER A 53 -1.01 -8.95 29.47
C SER A 53 -0.01 -7.87 29.06
N LYS A 54 1.09 -7.76 29.81
CA LYS A 54 2.27 -6.98 29.40
C LYS A 54 3.17 -7.73 28.42
N ALA A 55 3.20 -9.06 28.50
CA ALA A 55 3.92 -9.93 27.58
C ALA A 55 3.04 -10.34 26.40
N TRP A 56 3.64 -10.63 25.24
CA TRP A 56 2.96 -11.26 24.12
C TRP A 56 2.41 -12.63 24.52
N GLY A 57 1.33 -13.09 23.87
CA GLY A 57 0.67 -14.33 24.25
C GLY A 57 1.61 -15.53 24.24
N HIS A 58 2.39 -15.70 23.18
CA HIS A 58 3.39 -16.77 23.06
C HIS A 58 4.61 -16.59 23.96
N GLU A 59 4.85 -15.38 24.48
CA GLU A 59 5.93 -15.06 25.42
C GLU A 59 5.49 -15.14 26.89
N GLY A 60 4.48 -15.98 27.17
CA GLY A 60 3.96 -16.21 28.52
C GLY A 60 2.82 -15.30 28.94
N GLY A 61 2.28 -14.47 28.03
CA GLY A 61 1.01 -13.77 28.25
C GLY A 61 -0.17 -14.75 28.36
N ASN A 62 -0.16 -15.82 27.57
CA ASN A 62 -1.18 -16.87 27.60
C ASN A 62 -1.12 -17.72 28.89
N ASP A 63 -0.03 -17.64 29.66
CA ASP A 63 0.11 -18.37 30.93
C ASP A 63 -0.54 -17.63 32.12
N ILE A 64 -0.99 -16.39 31.91
CA ILE A 64 -1.57 -15.57 32.96
C ILE A 64 -3.02 -15.98 33.21
N SER A 65 -3.40 -16.06 34.48
CA SER A 65 -4.79 -16.21 34.91
C SER A 65 -5.18 -15.15 35.93
N VAL A 66 -6.43 -14.72 35.86
CA VAL A 66 -7.03 -13.76 36.78
C VAL A 66 -8.25 -14.40 37.43
N GLU A 67 -8.32 -14.34 38.75
CA GLU A 67 -9.40 -14.91 39.55
C GLU A 67 -9.99 -13.85 40.48
N PHE A 68 -11.29 -13.64 40.39
CA PHE A 68 -12.08 -12.87 41.35
C PHE A 68 -12.67 -13.84 42.38
N LYS A 69 -12.30 -13.68 43.65
CA LYS A 69 -12.67 -14.59 44.75
C LYS A 69 -13.70 -13.95 45.66
N ASP A 70 -14.71 -14.73 46.03
CA ASP A 70 -15.55 -14.43 47.19
C ASP A 70 -14.69 -14.59 48.47
N PRO A 71 -14.58 -13.57 49.32
CA PRO A 71 -13.82 -13.66 50.57
C PRO A 71 -14.43 -14.66 51.56
N LYS A 72 -15.72 -15.00 51.43
CA LYS A 72 -16.50 -15.84 52.36
C LYS A 72 -16.44 -15.37 53.82
N SER A 73 -16.29 -14.06 54.01
CA SER A 73 -16.30 -13.39 55.31
C SER A 73 -17.03 -12.06 55.20
N ASN A 74 -17.58 -11.59 56.32
CA ASN A 74 -18.24 -10.29 56.40
C ASN A 74 -17.19 -9.17 56.48
N ASP A 75 -17.56 -7.95 56.07
CA ASP A 75 -16.75 -6.73 56.19
C ASP A 75 -15.33 -6.87 55.62
N SER A 76 -15.17 -7.62 54.53
CA SER A 76 -13.87 -7.89 53.94
C SER A 76 -13.44 -6.75 53.02
N SER A 77 -12.16 -6.39 53.07
CA SER A 77 -11.58 -5.42 52.14
C SER A 77 -11.08 -6.07 50.84
N LEU A 78 -11.14 -5.32 49.75
CA LEU A 78 -10.59 -5.71 48.45
C LEU A 78 -9.06 -5.90 48.57
N LYS A 79 -8.54 -7.05 48.13
CA LYS A 79 -7.09 -7.35 48.19
C LYS A 79 -6.61 -8.02 46.91
N ILE A 80 -5.41 -7.64 46.48
CA ILE A 80 -4.69 -8.28 45.38
C ILE A 80 -3.65 -9.24 45.95
N ASN A 81 -3.54 -10.43 45.38
CA ASN A 81 -2.49 -11.40 45.64
C ASN A 81 -1.97 -11.93 44.31
N VAL A 82 -0.63 -11.98 44.15
CA VAL A 82 0.01 -12.46 42.92
C VAL A 82 0.93 -13.61 43.27
N GLU A 83 0.63 -14.79 42.71
CA GLU A 83 1.43 -16.01 42.86
C GLU A 83 1.90 -16.45 41.48
N GLY A 84 3.16 -16.15 41.14
CA GLY A 84 3.70 -16.42 39.80
C GLY A 84 2.90 -15.68 38.71
N LYS A 85 2.20 -16.43 37.85
CA LYS A 85 1.37 -15.89 36.75
C LYS A 85 -0.12 -15.84 37.09
N LYS A 86 -0.50 -16.08 38.35
CA LYS A 86 -1.88 -16.02 38.83
C LYS A 86 -2.12 -14.75 39.63
N VAL A 87 -3.03 -13.91 39.15
CA VAL A 87 -3.53 -12.72 39.86
C VAL A 87 -4.86 -13.06 40.51
N SER A 88 -4.92 -13.07 41.83
CA SER A 88 -6.14 -13.27 42.61
C SER A 88 -6.60 -11.95 43.21
N VAL A 89 -7.86 -11.61 42.98
CA VAL A 89 -8.55 -10.46 43.57
C VAL A 89 -9.55 -11.00 44.59
N SER A 90 -9.24 -10.87 45.88
CA SER A 90 -10.22 -11.13 46.94
C SER A 90 -11.18 -9.94 46.99
N LEU A 91 -12.45 -10.15 46.64
CA LEU A 91 -13.44 -9.09 46.57
C LEU A 91 -13.82 -8.57 47.96
N ALA A 92 -14.26 -7.32 48.04
CA ALA A 92 -14.82 -6.74 49.25
C ALA A 92 -16.25 -7.23 49.50
N SER A 93 -16.64 -7.32 50.77
CA SER A 93 -17.98 -7.69 51.22
C SER A 93 -18.50 -6.73 52.30
N ASP A 94 -19.82 -6.60 52.40
CA ASP A 94 -20.46 -5.86 53.49
C ASP A 94 -20.63 -6.70 54.75
N SER A 95 -21.33 -6.14 55.75
CA SER A 95 -21.59 -6.79 57.04
C SER A 95 -22.48 -8.03 56.95
N SER A 96 -23.18 -8.24 55.83
CA SER A 96 -23.96 -9.45 55.52
C SER A 96 -23.16 -10.49 54.73
N GLY A 97 -21.92 -10.16 54.34
CA GLY A 97 -21.09 -10.99 53.47
C GLY A 97 -21.41 -10.85 51.99
N GLN A 98 -22.28 -9.90 51.60
CA GLN A 98 -22.58 -9.67 50.20
C GLN A 98 -21.42 -8.92 49.52
N ILE A 99 -21.02 -9.38 48.33
CA ILE A 99 -19.95 -8.74 47.55
C ILE A 99 -20.37 -7.32 47.16
N THR A 100 -19.46 -6.36 47.38
CA THR A 100 -19.67 -4.94 47.09
C THR A 100 -18.68 -4.35 46.09
N SER A 101 -17.62 -5.09 45.72
CA SER A 101 -16.62 -4.62 44.77
C SER A 101 -17.20 -4.40 43.38
N THR A 102 -17.10 -3.16 42.92
CA THR A 102 -17.44 -2.77 41.55
C THR A 102 -16.30 -3.09 40.58
N ALA A 103 -16.62 -3.22 39.29
CA ALA A 103 -15.62 -3.44 38.25
C ALA A 103 -14.53 -2.35 38.29
N LYS A 104 -14.91 -1.08 38.49
CA LYS A 104 -13.97 0.04 38.59
C LYS A 104 -13.01 -0.10 39.78
N GLN A 105 -13.52 -0.48 40.96
CA GLN A 105 -12.67 -0.70 42.13
C GLN A 105 -11.69 -1.85 41.92
N VAL A 106 -12.12 -2.94 41.28
CA VAL A 106 -11.23 -4.07 40.93
C VAL A 106 -10.14 -3.63 39.95
N ILE A 107 -10.50 -2.87 38.92
CA ILE A 107 -9.57 -2.33 37.93
C ILE A 107 -8.52 -1.43 38.60
N ASP A 108 -8.96 -0.50 39.45
CA ASP A 108 -8.07 0.43 40.15
C ASP A 108 -7.12 -0.31 41.07
N ALA A 109 -7.61 -1.33 41.79
CA ALA A 109 -6.78 -2.16 42.66
C ALA A 109 -5.73 -2.98 41.88
N ILE A 110 -6.11 -3.59 40.75
CA ILE A 110 -5.16 -4.32 39.88
C ILE A 110 -4.07 -3.39 39.37
N ASN A 111 -4.45 -2.19 38.88
CA ASN A 111 -3.51 -1.26 38.28
C ASN A 111 -2.62 -0.54 39.32
N ALA A 112 -3.08 -0.40 40.56
CA ALA A 112 -2.30 0.18 41.67
C ALA A 112 -1.35 -0.82 42.32
N ASP A 113 -1.63 -2.12 42.26
CA ASP A 113 -0.75 -3.15 42.79
C ASP A 113 0.46 -3.38 41.86
N SER A 114 1.67 -3.16 42.39
CA SER A 114 2.91 -3.27 41.60
C SER A 114 3.17 -4.69 41.06
N SER A 115 2.76 -5.73 41.78
CA SER A 115 2.97 -7.12 41.35
C SER A 115 2.01 -7.46 40.21
N ALA A 116 0.74 -7.09 40.32
CA ALA A 116 -0.26 -7.34 39.29
C ALA A 116 -0.03 -6.48 38.05
N SER A 117 0.24 -5.18 38.22
CA SER A 117 0.48 -4.24 37.11
C SER A 117 1.76 -4.53 36.31
N SER A 118 2.70 -5.28 36.89
CA SER A 118 3.86 -5.82 36.17
C SER A 118 3.49 -6.92 35.17
N LEU A 119 2.37 -7.62 35.38
CA LEU A 119 1.90 -8.73 34.54
C LEU A 119 0.79 -8.32 33.59
N ILE A 120 -0.14 -7.48 34.05
CA ILE A 120 -1.37 -7.14 33.34
C ILE A 120 -1.74 -5.65 33.48
N THR A 121 -2.64 -5.19 32.63
CA THR A 121 -3.37 -3.93 32.81
C THR A 121 -4.86 -4.22 32.73
N ALA A 122 -5.65 -3.64 33.64
CA ALA A 122 -7.09 -3.77 33.68
C ALA A 122 -7.77 -2.50 33.18
N ASN A 123 -8.87 -2.64 32.44
CA ASN A 123 -9.66 -1.54 31.91
C ASN A 123 -11.16 -1.86 31.99
N THR A 124 -11.99 -0.82 32.01
CA THR A 124 -13.44 -1.01 31.89
C THR A 124 -13.79 -1.41 30.46
N TYR A 125 -14.81 -2.23 30.31
CA TYR A 125 -15.26 -2.65 28.99
C TYR A 125 -15.82 -1.46 28.21
N ARG A 126 -15.18 -1.12 27.09
CA ARG A 126 -15.61 -0.09 26.12
C ARG A 126 -15.92 1.28 26.73
N GLY A 127 -15.10 1.71 27.69
CA GLY A 127 -15.25 3.02 28.33
C GLY A 127 -16.44 3.11 29.29
N ASN A 128 -17.06 1.99 29.66
CA ASN A 128 -18.09 1.97 30.70
C ASN A 128 -17.54 2.52 32.04
N ALA A 129 -18.41 3.09 32.87
CA ALA A 129 -18.05 3.62 34.20
C ALA A 129 -17.59 2.53 35.19
N GLY A 130 -17.96 1.27 34.97
CA GLY A 130 -17.58 0.12 35.80
C GLY A 130 -18.28 0.09 37.16
N THR A 131 -19.51 0.61 37.25
CA THR A 131 -20.29 0.73 38.50
C THR A 131 -20.97 -0.56 38.94
N GLY A 132 -21.00 -1.58 38.08
CA GLY A 132 -21.60 -2.86 38.41
C GLY A 132 -20.72 -3.68 39.36
N THR A 133 -21.36 -4.31 40.34
CA THR A 133 -20.70 -5.26 41.25
C THR A 133 -20.23 -6.48 40.47
N VAL A 134 -18.94 -6.83 40.59
CA VAL A 134 -18.40 -8.03 39.95
C VAL A 134 -18.81 -9.29 40.72
N LEU A 135 -18.82 -10.42 40.02
CA LEU A 135 -19.06 -11.73 40.62
C LEU A 135 -17.77 -12.55 40.63
N PRO A 136 -17.67 -13.56 41.51
CA PRO A 136 -16.56 -14.51 41.48
C PRO A 136 -16.46 -15.18 40.11
N ALA A 137 -15.27 -15.16 39.54
CA ALA A 137 -15.01 -15.66 38.19
C ALA A 137 -13.51 -15.94 38.03
N THR A 138 -13.15 -16.85 37.14
CA THR A 138 -11.76 -17.07 36.75
C THR A 138 -11.66 -17.00 35.24
N ALA A 139 -10.61 -16.35 34.74
CA ALA A 139 -10.27 -16.37 33.33
C ALA A 139 -8.78 -16.60 33.12
N LYS A 140 -8.45 -17.41 32.13
CA LYS A 140 -7.10 -17.49 31.57
C LYS A 140 -7.01 -16.50 30.40
N LEU A 141 -5.92 -15.76 30.33
CA LEU A 141 -5.69 -14.84 29.21
C LEU A 141 -5.33 -15.62 27.95
N THR A 142 -5.71 -15.10 26.80
CA THR A 142 -5.35 -15.65 25.49
C THR A 142 -5.15 -14.54 24.45
N ASP A 143 -4.14 -14.67 23.60
CA ASP A 143 -3.97 -13.84 22.38
C ASP A 143 -5.01 -14.17 21.29
N GLY A 144 -5.71 -15.30 21.44
CA GLY A 144 -6.77 -15.76 20.56
C GLY A 144 -6.30 -16.23 19.18
N LEU A 145 -5.00 -16.45 18.98
CA LEU A 145 -4.43 -16.77 17.67
C LEU A 145 -4.33 -18.29 17.46
N LYS A 146 -4.70 -18.78 16.28
CA LYS A 146 -4.92 -20.22 16.03
C LYS A 146 -3.92 -20.90 15.09
N ALA A 147 -2.99 -20.18 14.47
CA ALA A 147 -2.06 -20.81 13.55
C ALA A 147 -1.24 -21.94 14.19
N PRO A 148 -0.87 -22.96 13.39
CA PRO A 148 -0.04 -24.06 13.86
C PRO A 148 1.37 -23.61 14.26
N ALA A 149 2.06 -24.45 15.04
CA ALA A 149 3.34 -24.10 15.68
C ALA A 149 4.50 -23.80 14.70
N ASN A 150 4.40 -24.23 13.44
CA ASN A 150 5.38 -23.91 12.40
C ASN A 150 5.27 -22.46 11.90
N ILE A 151 4.15 -21.78 12.17
CA ILE A 151 3.99 -20.37 11.83
C ILE A 151 4.58 -19.51 12.93
N SER A 152 5.64 -18.78 12.59
CA SER A 152 6.35 -17.92 13.53
C SER A 152 5.44 -16.83 14.11
N ARG A 153 5.63 -16.56 15.41
CA ARG A 153 5.02 -15.43 16.13
C ARG A 153 5.93 -14.21 16.24
N GLU A 154 7.21 -14.40 15.90
CA GLU A 154 8.22 -13.35 15.97
C GLU A 154 8.01 -12.29 14.88
N PRO A 155 8.57 -11.08 15.05
CA PRO A 155 8.67 -10.08 13.99
C PRO A 155 9.19 -10.67 12.67
N PHE A 156 8.44 -10.46 11.58
CA PHE A 156 8.84 -10.95 10.27
C PHE A 156 9.82 -9.97 9.61
N THR A 157 10.77 -10.54 8.88
CA THR A 157 11.63 -9.79 7.96
C THR A 157 10.99 -9.86 6.59
N VAL A 158 10.55 -8.72 6.05
CA VAL A 158 9.97 -8.65 4.71
C VAL A 158 11.08 -8.90 3.69
N LYS A 159 10.78 -9.70 2.66
CA LYS A 159 11.76 -10.14 1.65
C LYS A 159 11.34 -9.70 0.25
N ALA A 160 12.30 -9.23 -0.54
CA ALA A 160 12.16 -9.07 -1.98
C ALA A 160 12.99 -10.13 -2.73
N ILE A 161 12.46 -10.60 -3.85
CA ILE A 161 13.17 -11.37 -4.86
C ILE A 161 13.78 -10.38 -5.84
N ARG A 162 15.11 -10.34 -5.94
CA ARG A 162 15.82 -9.54 -6.94
C ARG A 162 16.26 -10.45 -8.09
N ILE A 163 15.76 -10.21 -9.29
CA ILE A 163 16.01 -11.03 -10.49
C ILE A 163 16.72 -10.18 -11.55
N GLY A 164 17.79 -10.71 -12.13
CA GLY A 164 18.47 -10.07 -13.26
C GLY A 164 19.84 -10.69 -13.50
N LYS A 165 20.36 -10.63 -14.73
CA LYS A 165 21.73 -11.10 -15.02
C LYS A 165 22.79 -10.15 -14.45
N HIS A 166 22.47 -8.85 -14.43
CA HIS A 166 23.30 -7.77 -13.92
C HIS A 166 22.55 -7.05 -12.81
N ARG A 167 22.99 -7.27 -11.56
CA ARG A 167 22.34 -6.78 -10.33
C ARG A 167 23.23 -5.78 -9.58
N ASP A 168 23.90 -4.92 -10.33
CA ASP A 168 24.83 -3.88 -9.85
C ASP A 168 24.22 -2.46 -9.90
N GLY A 169 22.92 -2.36 -10.23
CA GLY A 169 22.21 -1.10 -10.40
C GLY A 169 22.43 -0.40 -11.76
N SER A 170 23.22 -1.00 -12.67
CA SER A 170 23.46 -0.42 -14.00
C SER A 170 22.29 -0.56 -14.97
N LYS A 171 21.34 -1.46 -14.65
CA LYS A 171 20.13 -1.70 -15.45
C LYS A 171 18.95 -0.93 -14.87
N PRO A 172 18.01 -0.48 -15.70
CA PRO A 172 16.74 0.08 -15.23
C PRO A 172 16.05 -0.93 -14.29
N GLY A 173 15.66 -0.43 -13.13
CA GLY A 173 14.99 -1.20 -12.11
C GLY A 173 13.47 -1.15 -12.29
N VAL A 174 12.82 -2.27 -12.00
CA VAL A 174 11.36 -2.40 -12.00
C VAL A 174 10.91 -3.07 -10.70
N LEU A 175 9.88 -2.53 -10.07
CA LEU A 175 9.38 -2.98 -8.77
C LEU A 175 7.94 -3.50 -8.89
N GLY A 176 7.69 -4.76 -8.55
CA GLY A 176 6.34 -5.28 -8.31
C GLY A 176 6.18 -5.62 -6.84
N TYR A 177 5.15 -5.12 -6.17
CA TYR A 177 4.91 -5.41 -4.77
C TYR A 177 3.43 -5.68 -4.51
N ALA A 178 3.17 -6.61 -3.60
CA ALA A 178 1.84 -7.18 -3.39
C ALA A 178 1.50 -7.34 -1.92
N GLN A 179 0.20 -7.56 -1.66
CA GLN A 179 -0.36 -7.90 -0.36
C GLN A 179 -0.04 -6.87 0.73
N GLU A 180 -0.11 -5.56 0.42
CA GLU A 180 -0.21 -4.53 1.46
C GLU A 180 -1.50 -4.72 2.28
N HIS A 181 -2.57 -5.12 1.59
CA HIS A 181 -3.78 -5.61 2.23
C HIS A 181 -3.78 -7.13 2.35
N ALA A 182 -3.95 -7.63 3.57
CA ALA A 182 -3.77 -9.03 3.89
C ALA A 182 -4.75 -9.99 3.17
N ARG A 183 -6.03 -9.63 3.08
CA ARG A 183 -7.11 -10.48 2.52
C ARG A 183 -7.05 -10.73 1.02
N GLU A 184 -6.16 -10.05 0.31
CA GLU A 184 -6.08 -10.02 -1.16
C GLU A 184 -5.18 -11.18 -1.65
N TRP A 185 -5.71 -12.40 -1.58
CA TRP A 185 -4.92 -13.65 -1.62
C TRP A 185 -4.26 -13.97 -2.97
N VAL A 186 -4.75 -13.40 -4.06
CA VAL A 186 -4.20 -13.63 -5.41
C VAL A 186 -2.96 -12.78 -5.68
N THR A 187 -2.92 -11.56 -5.12
CA THR A 187 -1.84 -10.59 -5.35
C THR A 187 -0.42 -11.14 -5.13
N PRO A 188 -0.10 -11.88 -4.05
CA PRO A 188 1.23 -12.47 -3.91
C PRO A 188 1.56 -13.50 -5.00
N LEU A 189 0.55 -14.23 -5.50
CA LEU A 189 0.73 -15.25 -6.52
C LEU A 189 1.15 -14.64 -7.87
N VAL A 190 0.66 -13.45 -8.20
CA VAL A 190 1.10 -12.71 -9.40
C VAL A 190 2.62 -12.48 -9.39
N THR A 191 3.17 -12.07 -8.24
CA THR A 191 4.62 -11.83 -8.11
C THR A 191 5.42 -13.14 -8.17
N ILE A 192 4.97 -14.20 -7.51
CA ILE A 192 5.65 -15.50 -7.53
C ILE A 192 5.60 -16.09 -8.93
N GLU A 193 4.44 -16.11 -9.58
CA GLU A 193 4.28 -16.62 -10.94
C GLU A 193 5.16 -15.86 -11.93
N THR A 194 5.24 -14.53 -11.79
CA THR A 194 6.16 -13.72 -12.59
C THR A 194 7.62 -14.15 -12.39
N ALA A 195 8.05 -14.35 -11.13
CA ALA A 195 9.40 -14.83 -10.83
C ALA A 195 9.67 -16.22 -11.43
N GLU A 196 8.72 -17.15 -11.30
CA GLU A 196 8.82 -18.51 -11.86
C GLU A 196 9.01 -18.47 -13.38
N ARG A 197 8.17 -17.72 -14.09
CA ARG A 197 8.25 -17.61 -15.55
C ARG A 197 9.57 -17.02 -16.00
N LEU A 198 10.01 -15.94 -15.37
CA LEU A 198 11.29 -15.30 -15.71
C LEU A 198 12.47 -16.27 -15.57
N LEU A 199 12.49 -17.06 -14.50
CA LEU A 199 13.63 -17.93 -14.19
C LEU A 199 13.59 -19.24 -14.97
N ARG A 200 12.42 -19.89 -15.04
CA ARG A 200 12.26 -21.17 -15.75
C ARG A 200 12.39 -21.01 -17.26
N ASN A 201 11.96 -19.88 -17.81
CA ASN A 201 12.03 -19.65 -19.26
C ASN A 201 13.34 -18.97 -19.70
N TYR A 202 14.19 -18.50 -18.78
CA TYR A 202 15.42 -17.77 -19.10
C TYR A 202 16.33 -18.47 -20.13
N ALA A 203 16.42 -19.80 -20.06
CA ALA A 203 17.27 -20.59 -20.96
C ALA A 203 16.61 -20.95 -22.30
N HIS A 204 15.31 -20.72 -22.45
CA HIS A 204 14.49 -21.30 -23.52
C HIS A 204 13.66 -20.27 -24.29
N ASP A 205 13.42 -19.09 -23.71
CA ASP A 205 12.66 -18.01 -24.33
C ASP A 205 13.52 -16.75 -24.52
N GLY A 206 13.59 -16.27 -25.76
CA GLY A 206 14.45 -15.14 -26.14
C GLY A 206 13.96 -13.81 -25.57
N GLU A 207 12.64 -13.63 -25.42
CA GLU A 207 12.09 -12.42 -24.83
C GLU A 207 12.34 -12.37 -23.32
N THR A 208 12.03 -13.44 -22.60
CA THR A 208 12.34 -13.57 -21.17
C THR A 208 13.82 -13.35 -20.91
N LYS A 209 14.70 -14.00 -21.70
CA LYS A 209 16.14 -13.79 -21.60
C LYS A 209 16.53 -12.33 -21.78
N ARG A 210 15.95 -11.65 -22.79
CA ARG A 210 16.22 -10.24 -23.07
C ARG A 210 15.83 -9.35 -21.89
N LEU A 211 14.67 -9.58 -21.26
CA LEU A 211 14.23 -8.84 -20.08
C LEU A 211 15.18 -9.07 -18.90
N VAL A 212 15.44 -10.33 -18.53
CA VAL A 212 16.33 -10.67 -17.40
C VAL A 212 17.77 -10.17 -17.63
N ASP A 213 18.27 -10.15 -18.86
CA ASP A 213 19.62 -9.66 -19.18
C ASP A 213 19.74 -8.13 -19.14
N ASN A 214 18.61 -7.39 -19.21
CA ASN A 214 18.62 -5.94 -19.37
C ASN A 214 17.86 -5.15 -18.30
N LEU A 215 17.20 -5.82 -17.35
CA LEU A 215 16.47 -5.21 -16.24
C LEU A 215 17.03 -5.67 -14.89
N ASP A 216 16.76 -4.87 -13.86
CA ASP A 216 16.95 -5.22 -12.46
C ASP A 216 15.57 -5.31 -11.79
N ILE A 217 15.08 -6.53 -11.58
CA ILE A 217 13.66 -6.78 -11.26
C ILE A 217 13.53 -7.05 -9.77
N PHE A 218 12.70 -6.28 -9.07
CA PHE A 218 12.43 -6.41 -7.65
C PHE A 218 10.98 -6.84 -7.44
N LEU A 219 10.76 -7.98 -6.79
CA LEU A 219 9.43 -8.52 -6.50
C LEU A 219 9.24 -8.69 -5.00
N VAL A 220 8.23 -8.07 -4.41
CA VAL A 220 7.89 -8.19 -2.99
C VAL A 220 6.57 -8.95 -2.88
N PRO A 221 6.57 -10.28 -2.63
CA PRO A 221 5.35 -11.05 -2.66
C PRO A 221 4.36 -10.69 -1.56
N SER A 222 4.85 -10.35 -0.38
CA SER A 222 4.00 -9.96 0.74
C SER A 222 4.65 -8.82 1.52
N VAL A 223 4.06 -7.63 1.40
CA VAL A 223 4.40 -6.46 2.23
C VAL A 223 3.86 -6.61 3.65
N ASN A 224 2.69 -7.23 3.83
CA ASN A 224 2.01 -7.41 5.11
C ASN A 224 1.92 -8.88 5.54
N PRO A 225 3.06 -9.54 5.87
CA PRO A 225 3.03 -10.95 6.24
C PRO A 225 2.24 -11.20 7.53
N ASP A 226 2.22 -10.25 8.48
CA ASP A 226 1.53 -10.41 9.76
C ASP A 226 0.01 -10.50 9.58
N GLY A 227 -0.57 -9.54 8.85
CA GLY A 227 -1.98 -9.52 8.54
C GLY A 227 -2.36 -10.71 7.67
N ALA A 228 -1.52 -11.06 6.68
CA ALA A 228 -1.78 -12.17 5.78
C ALA A 228 -1.87 -13.51 6.51
N HIS A 229 -0.94 -13.84 7.43
CA HIS A 229 -1.09 -15.04 8.27
C HIS A 229 -2.40 -15.00 9.08
N TYR A 230 -2.80 -13.85 9.61
CA TYR A 230 -4.07 -13.71 10.33
C TYR A 230 -5.29 -14.03 9.45
N THR A 231 -5.22 -13.79 8.14
CA THR A 231 -6.29 -14.19 7.22
C THR A 231 -6.42 -15.70 7.04
N PHE A 232 -5.30 -16.43 7.00
CA PHE A 232 -5.32 -17.88 6.81
C PHE A 232 -5.78 -18.63 8.06
N TYR A 233 -5.48 -18.11 9.24
CA TYR A 233 -5.64 -18.88 10.48
C TYR A 233 -6.71 -18.37 11.44
N ASP A 234 -7.16 -17.11 11.33
CA ASP A 234 -8.06 -16.51 12.32
C ASP A 234 -9.25 -15.74 11.73
N TYR A 235 -9.00 -14.77 10.86
CA TYR A 235 -10.02 -13.89 10.28
C TYR A 235 -9.65 -13.53 8.84
N ASN A 236 -10.22 -14.28 7.91
CA ASN A 236 -9.94 -14.16 6.48
C ASN A 236 -10.14 -12.75 5.91
N MET A 237 -11.05 -11.94 6.45
CA MET A 237 -11.31 -10.59 5.95
C MET A 237 -10.40 -9.49 6.53
N GLN A 238 -9.33 -9.86 7.25
CA GLN A 238 -8.34 -8.90 7.72
C GLN A 238 -7.70 -8.16 6.54
N ARG A 239 -7.75 -6.84 6.60
CA ARG A 239 -7.12 -5.97 5.60
C ARG A 239 -5.79 -5.40 6.09
N LYS A 240 -5.79 -4.90 7.32
CA LYS A 240 -4.69 -4.14 7.93
C LYS A 240 -3.58 -5.04 8.46
N ASN A 241 -2.45 -4.46 8.88
CA ASN A 241 -1.43 -5.20 9.65
C ASN A 241 -1.93 -5.59 11.06
N MET A 242 -1.05 -6.10 11.91
CA MET A 242 -1.41 -6.60 13.25
C MET A 242 -1.06 -5.64 14.41
N THR A 243 -0.57 -4.43 14.12
CA THR A 243 -0.21 -3.45 15.14
C THR A 243 -1.45 -2.81 15.77
N ASN A 244 -1.59 -2.87 17.09
CA ASN A 244 -2.73 -2.27 17.79
C ASN A 244 -2.38 -0.90 18.42
N TYR A 245 -2.89 0.17 17.82
CA TYR A 245 -2.82 1.55 18.35
C TYR A 245 -4.11 2.00 19.06
N CYS A 246 -5.09 1.12 19.23
CA CYS A 246 -6.34 1.48 19.88
C CYS A 246 -6.18 1.72 21.38
N GLY A 247 -6.84 2.78 21.86
CA GLY A 247 -6.99 3.02 23.29
C GLY A 247 -7.84 1.95 23.98
N PRO A 248 -7.85 1.91 25.32
CA PRO A 248 -8.52 0.85 26.10
C PRO A 248 -10.00 0.63 25.77
N ALA A 249 -10.73 1.68 25.37
CA ALA A 249 -12.14 1.59 25.03
C ALA A 249 -12.41 0.80 23.73
N GLN A 250 -11.40 0.61 22.88
CA GLN A 250 -11.52 -0.09 21.59
C GLN A 250 -10.58 -1.31 21.49
N SER A 251 -9.88 -1.63 22.58
CA SER A 251 -8.90 -2.72 22.67
C SER A 251 -9.43 -3.90 23.51
N ASP A 252 -10.70 -4.26 23.36
CA ASP A 252 -11.29 -5.46 23.97
C ASP A 252 -11.20 -6.70 23.04
N PRO A 253 -11.21 -7.94 23.58
CA PRO A 253 -11.07 -9.15 22.77
C PRO A 253 -12.07 -9.28 21.61
N GLY A 254 -13.27 -8.69 21.73
CA GLY A 254 -14.29 -8.71 20.67
C GLY A 254 -13.99 -7.76 19.49
N SER A 255 -13.13 -6.77 19.69
CA SER A 255 -12.75 -5.77 18.67
C SER A 255 -11.47 -6.14 17.91
N ARG A 256 -10.85 -7.29 18.23
CA ARG A 256 -9.53 -7.69 17.73
C ARG A 256 -9.40 -7.81 16.21
N ASN A 257 -10.50 -8.08 15.51
CA ASN A 257 -10.54 -8.16 14.04
C ASN A 257 -10.52 -6.77 13.37
N SER A 258 -10.58 -5.71 14.15
CA SER A 258 -10.61 -4.33 13.66
C SER A 258 -9.31 -3.56 13.92
N TRP A 259 -8.35 -4.14 14.65
CA TRP A 259 -7.05 -3.50 14.90
C TRP A 259 -6.12 -3.61 13.68
N GLY A 260 -5.02 -2.84 13.72
CA GLY A 260 -4.07 -2.72 12.63
C GLY A 260 -4.05 -1.32 12.01
N VAL A 261 -3.07 -1.10 11.16
CA VAL A 261 -2.94 0.06 10.27
C VAL A 261 -3.13 -0.40 8.82
N ASP A 262 -3.86 0.39 8.04
CA ASP A 262 -3.96 0.21 6.59
C ASP A 262 -2.66 0.72 5.95
N ILE A 263 -1.82 -0.20 5.47
CA ILE A 263 -0.47 0.12 4.98
C ILE A 263 -0.56 1.06 3.77
N ASN A 264 -1.53 0.87 2.88
CA ASN A 264 -1.76 1.74 1.72
C ASN A 264 -2.53 3.04 2.08
N ARG A 265 -2.56 3.41 3.37
CA ARG A 265 -2.96 4.74 3.86
C ARG A 265 -1.87 5.37 4.74
N ASN A 266 -0.75 4.68 4.93
CA ASN A 266 0.29 5.06 5.87
C ASN A 266 1.42 5.86 5.20
N HIS A 267 1.44 6.06 3.88
CA HIS A 267 2.54 6.78 3.22
C HIS A 267 2.42 8.30 3.37
N SER A 268 3.55 9.01 3.24
CA SER A 268 3.68 10.44 3.57
C SER A 268 3.21 11.41 2.49
N VAL A 269 2.87 10.94 1.28
CA VAL A 269 2.41 11.83 0.20
C VAL A 269 0.90 11.83 0.13
N GLY A 270 0.30 13.03 0.07
CA GLY A 270 -1.15 13.19 -0.01
C GLY A 270 -1.86 12.53 1.16
N SER A 271 -1.28 12.61 2.35
CA SER A 271 -1.73 11.83 3.49
C SER A 271 -2.97 12.46 4.15
N ALA A 272 -3.64 11.68 5.01
CA ALA A 272 -4.73 12.24 5.82
C ALA A 272 -4.23 13.21 6.91
N PHE A 273 -2.93 13.23 7.20
CA PHE A 273 -2.30 14.21 8.10
C PHE A 273 -2.07 15.55 7.38
N ASP A 274 -1.93 15.53 6.05
CA ASP A 274 -1.83 16.72 5.20
C ASP A 274 -3.20 17.35 4.84
N GLY A 275 -4.31 16.72 5.28
CA GLY A 275 -5.67 17.18 5.01
C GLY A 275 -6.35 16.54 3.79
N PHE A 276 -5.75 15.50 3.19
CA PHE A 276 -6.41 14.71 2.14
C PHE A 276 -7.42 13.72 2.71
N ILE A 277 -8.39 13.32 1.89
CA ILE A 277 -9.49 12.43 2.29
C ILE A 277 -9.21 10.99 1.83
N GLY A 278 -9.77 9.99 2.52
CA GLY A 278 -9.65 8.58 2.11
C GLY A 278 -9.06 7.66 3.16
N ALA A 279 -8.64 8.22 4.29
CA ALA A 279 -8.15 7.50 5.46
C ALA A 279 -8.75 8.05 6.76
N SER A 280 -8.60 7.30 7.85
CA SER A 280 -8.91 7.76 9.20
C SER A 280 -7.63 7.93 10.00
N THR A 281 -7.43 9.08 10.64
CA THR A 281 -6.33 9.33 11.60
C THR A 281 -6.78 9.21 13.06
N THR A 282 -8.08 9.10 13.31
CA THR A 282 -8.68 9.17 14.64
C THR A 282 -9.39 7.89 15.08
N ASN A 283 -9.96 7.12 14.15
CA ASN A 283 -10.64 5.87 14.46
C ASN A 283 -9.73 4.67 14.17
N CYS A 284 -9.01 4.20 15.19
CA CYS A 284 -8.11 3.05 15.12
C CYS A 284 -8.80 1.72 14.70
N THR A 285 -10.13 1.65 14.76
CA THR A 285 -10.90 0.47 14.31
C THR A 285 -11.39 0.57 12.87
N SER A 286 -11.14 1.70 12.19
CA SER A 286 -11.49 1.89 10.78
C SER A 286 -10.76 0.89 9.89
N GLY A 287 -11.41 0.42 8.82
CA GLY A 287 -10.76 -0.36 7.77
C GLY A 287 -9.63 0.40 7.06
N THR A 288 -9.66 1.73 7.10
CA THR A 288 -8.71 2.66 6.46
C THR A 288 -7.94 3.49 7.50
N TYR A 289 -7.69 2.96 8.69
CA TYR A 289 -6.92 3.67 9.71
C TYR A 289 -5.47 3.86 9.24
N ALA A 290 -5.03 5.11 9.11
CA ALA A 290 -3.73 5.52 8.57
C ALA A 290 -2.57 5.35 9.56
N GLY A 291 -2.83 4.90 10.79
CA GLY A 291 -1.82 4.82 11.84
C GLY A 291 -1.71 6.11 12.67
N PRO A 292 -0.78 6.14 13.64
CA PRO A 292 -0.57 7.30 14.50
C PRO A 292 0.17 8.47 13.83
N ALA A 293 0.91 8.20 12.74
CA ALA A 293 1.65 9.19 11.96
C ALA A 293 1.95 8.61 10.57
N GLU A 294 2.37 9.47 9.65
CA GLU A 294 2.89 9.05 8.35
C GLU A 294 4.10 8.13 8.50
N THR A 295 4.13 7.10 7.67
CA THR A 295 5.16 6.07 7.57
C THR A 295 5.52 5.53 8.95
N SER A 296 4.52 5.32 9.81
CA SER A 296 4.70 4.75 11.15
C SER A 296 5.06 3.27 11.08
N GLU A 297 4.47 2.55 10.14
CA GLU A 297 4.54 1.09 10.07
C GLU A 297 5.85 0.61 9.45
N PRO A 298 6.48 -0.45 10.01
CA PRO A 298 7.69 -1.04 9.44
C PRO A 298 7.48 -1.55 8.00
N GLU A 299 6.29 -2.02 7.65
CA GLU A 299 5.94 -2.46 6.31
C GLU A 299 6.03 -1.32 5.28
N ALA A 300 5.46 -0.14 5.58
CA ALA A 300 5.55 1.03 4.72
C ALA A 300 7.00 1.55 4.62
N LYS A 301 7.74 1.59 5.74
CA LYS A 301 9.17 1.97 5.78
C LYS A 301 10.03 1.10 4.88
N ASN A 302 9.67 -0.17 4.73
CA ASN A 302 10.42 -1.12 3.92
C ASN A 302 10.28 -0.84 2.42
N ILE A 303 9.10 -0.45 1.92
CA ILE A 303 8.93 -0.02 0.53
C ILE A 303 9.72 1.27 0.26
N VAL A 304 9.65 2.23 1.18
CA VAL A 304 10.44 3.47 1.12
C VAL A 304 11.94 3.17 1.09
N TRP A 305 12.40 2.28 1.98
CA TRP A 305 13.81 1.87 2.05
C TRP A 305 14.26 1.19 0.76
N LEU A 306 13.47 0.25 0.22
CA LEU A 306 13.83 -0.46 -1.00
C LEU A 306 14.00 0.50 -2.19
N ALA A 307 13.10 1.48 -2.33
CA ALA A 307 13.22 2.50 -3.38
C ALA A 307 14.43 3.42 -3.18
N ASN A 308 14.79 3.74 -1.94
CA ASN A 308 15.97 4.56 -1.63
C ASN A 308 17.29 3.84 -1.94
N GLU A 309 17.40 2.57 -1.57
CA GLU A 309 18.62 1.78 -1.80
C GLU A 309 18.82 1.41 -3.27
N ASN A 310 17.77 1.46 -4.08
CA ASN A 310 17.79 1.09 -5.49
C ASN A 310 17.30 2.25 -6.37
N PRO A 311 18.08 3.35 -6.49
CA PRO A 311 17.69 4.55 -7.26
C PRO A 311 17.57 4.29 -8.77
N ASN A 312 18.02 3.12 -9.23
CA ASN A 312 17.82 2.65 -10.60
C ASN A 312 16.38 2.18 -10.86
N ILE A 313 15.54 1.97 -9.84
CA ILE A 313 14.10 1.70 -10.02
C ILE A 313 13.46 2.92 -10.71
N LYS A 314 12.78 2.67 -11.84
CA LYS A 314 12.09 3.69 -12.65
C LYS A 314 10.61 3.40 -12.87
N PHE A 315 10.20 2.15 -12.66
CA PHE A 315 8.83 1.71 -12.84
C PHE A 315 8.40 0.86 -11.64
N ALA A 316 7.15 1.03 -11.19
CA ALA A 316 6.58 0.26 -10.11
C ALA A 316 5.13 -0.17 -10.38
N MET A 317 4.76 -1.33 -9.86
CA MET A 317 3.39 -1.85 -9.85
C MET A 317 3.02 -2.24 -8.42
N ASN A 318 2.06 -1.53 -7.86
CA ASN A 318 1.36 -1.90 -6.64
C ASN A 318 0.23 -2.87 -6.98
N ILE A 319 0.23 -4.08 -6.40
CA ILE A 319 -0.70 -5.14 -6.80
C ILE A 319 -1.70 -5.39 -5.68
N HIS A 320 -2.94 -4.98 -5.93
CA HIS A 320 -4.13 -5.16 -5.10
C HIS A 320 -5.15 -6.09 -5.74
N SER A 321 -6.19 -6.44 -4.98
CA SER A 321 -7.43 -7.06 -5.50
C SER A 321 -8.63 -6.51 -4.72
N TYR A 322 -9.84 -6.42 -5.28
CA TYR A 322 -10.25 -6.90 -6.59
C TYR A 322 -11.01 -5.83 -7.36
N GLY A 323 -11.27 -6.10 -8.63
CA GLY A 323 -12.25 -5.36 -9.41
C GLY A 323 -11.79 -4.98 -10.81
N GLY A 324 -10.63 -5.44 -11.27
CA GLY A 324 -10.13 -5.11 -12.61
C GLY A 324 -9.97 -3.61 -12.80
N TYR A 325 -9.16 -2.96 -11.96
CA TYR A 325 -8.75 -1.56 -12.12
C TYR A 325 -7.28 -1.47 -12.51
N PHE A 326 -6.97 -0.45 -13.31
CA PHE A 326 -5.60 -0.14 -13.72
C PHE A 326 -5.34 1.35 -13.57
N MET A 327 -4.60 1.72 -12.53
CA MET A 327 -4.59 3.10 -12.05
C MET A 327 -3.18 3.65 -11.92
N TRP A 328 -3.07 4.97 -11.76
CA TRP A 328 -1.82 5.67 -11.45
C TRP A 328 -2.10 6.95 -10.66
N SER A 329 -1.04 7.67 -10.26
CA SER A 329 -1.12 8.93 -9.53
C SER A 329 -1.79 10.07 -10.33
N PRO A 330 -2.43 11.05 -9.66
CA PRO A 330 -2.57 11.20 -8.21
C PRO A 330 -3.47 10.15 -7.57
N GLY A 331 -3.22 9.83 -6.29
CA GLY A 331 -4.04 8.94 -5.47
C GLY A 331 -5.14 9.65 -4.68
N ALA A 332 -4.96 10.94 -4.36
CA ALA A 332 -5.77 11.62 -3.36
C ALA A 332 -6.30 13.01 -3.79
N TYR A 333 -7.42 13.43 -3.17
CA TYR A 333 -7.98 14.78 -3.16
C TYR A 333 -8.36 15.26 -1.76
N ASP A 334 -8.44 16.58 -1.57
CA ASP A 334 -8.85 17.25 -0.34
C ASP A 334 -10.39 17.41 -0.22
N ALA A 335 -10.86 18.05 0.85
CA ALA A 335 -12.29 18.33 1.07
C ALA A 335 -12.94 19.19 -0.03
N ASN A 336 -12.16 19.96 -0.78
CA ASN A 336 -12.61 20.78 -1.90
C ASN A 336 -12.55 20.04 -3.24
N ARG A 337 -12.24 18.73 -3.24
CA ARG A 337 -12.02 17.91 -4.44
C ARG A 337 -10.82 18.37 -5.28
N THR A 338 -9.86 19.04 -4.66
CA THR A 338 -8.58 19.38 -5.29
C THR A 338 -7.66 18.17 -5.16
N THR A 339 -7.24 17.59 -6.28
CA THR A 339 -6.30 16.46 -6.28
C THR A 339 -4.89 16.94 -5.94
N LEU A 340 -4.01 16.00 -5.59
CA LEU A 340 -2.57 16.21 -5.78
C LEU A 340 -2.26 16.65 -7.22
N PRO A 341 -1.11 17.32 -7.46
CA PRO A 341 -0.74 17.81 -8.79
C PRO A 341 -0.76 16.68 -9.83
N ARG A 342 -1.57 16.83 -10.89
CA ARG A 342 -1.66 15.81 -11.92
C ARG A 342 -0.35 15.68 -12.72
N PRO A 343 -0.09 14.52 -13.34
CA PRO A 343 0.90 14.43 -14.39
C PRO A 343 0.69 15.53 -15.43
N THR A 344 1.79 16.04 -15.98
CA THR A 344 1.74 16.88 -17.17
C THR A 344 1.10 16.13 -18.34
N ALA A 345 0.69 16.84 -19.39
CA ALA A 345 0.10 16.16 -20.55
C ALA A 345 1.04 15.13 -21.20
N GLY A 346 2.35 15.36 -21.14
CA GLY A 346 3.36 14.42 -21.64
C GLY A 346 3.50 13.16 -20.77
N GLU A 347 3.54 13.34 -19.45
CA GLU A 347 3.61 12.22 -18.50
C GLU A 347 2.32 11.38 -18.54
N GLU A 348 1.15 12.01 -18.61
CA GLU A 348 -0.13 11.33 -18.76
C GLU A 348 -0.20 10.54 -20.08
N ALA A 349 0.27 11.14 -21.19
CA ALA A 349 0.35 10.44 -22.47
C ALA A 349 1.27 9.20 -22.41
N PHE A 350 2.34 9.25 -21.61
CA PHE A 350 3.21 8.11 -21.38
C PHE A 350 2.51 7.04 -20.54
N TYR A 351 1.78 7.43 -19.48
CA TYR A 351 0.94 6.50 -18.73
C TYR A 351 -0.02 5.76 -19.65
N TRP A 352 -0.76 6.46 -20.52
CA TRP A 352 -1.66 5.82 -21.49
C TRP A 352 -0.95 4.88 -22.47
N ALA A 353 0.17 5.31 -23.06
CA ALA A 353 0.92 4.49 -24.02
C ALA A 353 1.50 3.22 -23.38
N ALA A 354 2.06 3.32 -22.17
CA ALA A 354 2.53 2.19 -21.39
C ALA A 354 1.37 1.26 -20.98
N SER A 355 0.24 1.85 -20.57
CA SER A 355 -0.96 1.12 -20.17
C SER A 355 -1.51 0.24 -21.29
N ASP A 356 -1.50 0.74 -22.52
CA ASP A 356 -1.94 -0.05 -23.68
C ASP A 356 -1.12 -1.34 -23.83
N THR A 357 0.21 -1.26 -23.69
CA THR A 357 1.08 -2.45 -23.74
C THR A 357 0.75 -3.44 -22.60
N ILE A 358 0.60 -2.93 -21.38
CA ILE A 358 0.34 -3.73 -20.18
C ILE A 358 -1.02 -4.42 -20.24
N LEU A 359 -2.06 -3.68 -20.63
CA LEU A 359 -3.43 -4.18 -20.72
C LEU A 359 -3.61 -5.17 -21.87
N ASN A 360 -2.92 -4.99 -22.99
CA ASN A 360 -2.92 -5.97 -24.09
C ASN A 360 -2.30 -7.30 -23.63
N ASP A 361 -1.19 -7.28 -22.88
CA ASP A 361 -0.59 -8.51 -22.34
C ASP A 361 -1.52 -9.24 -21.35
N ILE A 362 -2.30 -8.50 -20.54
CA ILE A 362 -3.36 -9.06 -19.69
C ILE A 362 -4.43 -9.74 -20.56
N GLN A 363 -4.92 -9.02 -21.57
CA GLN A 363 -5.96 -9.51 -22.47
C GLN A 363 -5.52 -10.77 -23.22
N ASP A 364 -4.25 -10.87 -23.61
CA ASP A 364 -3.71 -11.99 -24.39
C ASP A 364 -3.79 -13.34 -23.68
N TYR A 365 -3.92 -13.37 -22.35
CA TYR A 365 -4.01 -14.63 -21.61
C TYR A 365 -5.36 -15.33 -21.80
N ARG A 366 -6.47 -14.65 -21.48
CA ARG A 366 -7.83 -15.23 -21.54
C ARG A 366 -8.91 -14.30 -22.07
N GLY A 367 -8.52 -13.18 -22.70
CA GLY A 367 -9.42 -12.22 -23.33
C GLY A 367 -10.05 -11.20 -22.38
N THR A 368 -9.55 -11.10 -21.14
CA THR A 368 -10.07 -10.15 -20.14
C THR A 368 -9.74 -8.73 -20.54
N VAL A 369 -10.77 -7.88 -20.56
CA VAL A 369 -10.63 -6.45 -20.86
C VAL A 369 -10.81 -5.66 -19.58
N ILE A 370 -9.80 -4.87 -19.22
CA ILE A 370 -9.96 -3.83 -18.20
C ILE A 370 -10.69 -2.66 -18.84
N LEU A 371 -11.81 -2.27 -18.24
CA LEU A 371 -12.68 -1.25 -18.84
C LEU A 371 -12.00 0.13 -18.84
N PRO A 372 -12.23 0.97 -19.87
CA PRO A 372 -11.76 2.35 -19.87
C PRO A 372 -12.25 3.18 -18.67
N SER A 373 -13.40 2.84 -18.10
CA SER A 373 -13.94 3.44 -16.88
C SER A 373 -13.23 3.01 -15.59
N ARG A 374 -12.40 1.96 -15.66
CA ARG A 374 -11.55 1.45 -14.57
C ARG A 374 -10.06 1.68 -14.85
N THR A 375 -9.72 2.43 -15.91
CA THR A 375 -8.36 2.79 -16.30
C THR A 375 -8.14 4.30 -16.18
N GLY A 376 -7.11 4.75 -15.48
CA GLY A 376 -6.81 6.17 -15.28
C GLY A 376 -6.33 6.52 -13.87
N PRO A 377 -6.11 7.81 -13.56
CA PRO A 377 -5.74 8.24 -12.21
C PRO A 377 -6.72 7.74 -11.14
N VAL A 378 -6.23 7.36 -9.95
CA VAL A 378 -7.03 6.69 -8.90
C VAL A 378 -8.34 7.44 -8.54
N PRO A 379 -8.35 8.77 -8.28
CA PRO A 379 -9.58 9.52 -8.05
C PRO A 379 -10.59 9.52 -9.19
N ASP A 380 -10.15 9.28 -10.43
CA ASP A 380 -11.00 9.35 -11.61
C ASP A 380 -11.82 8.07 -11.80
N VAL A 381 -11.35 6.96 -11.25
CA VAL A 381 -11.98 5.63 -11.43
C VAL A 381 -12.47 5.00 -10.14
N LEU A 382 -11.93 5.44 -8.99
CA LEU A 382 -12.22 4.82 -7.70
C LEU A 382 -12.68 5.88 -6.69
N TYR A 383 -11.78 6.35 -5.83
CA TYR A 383 -12.03 7.37 -4.81
C TYR A 383 -10.68 7.94 -4.32
N SER A 384 -10.72 9.03 -3.54
CA SER A 384 -9.50 9.53 -2.89
C SER A 384 -8.91 8.51 -1.91
N ALA A 385 -7.64 8.17 -2.10
CA ALA A 385 -6.88 7.25 -1.26
C ALA A 385 -5.70 7.99 -0.61
N ALA A 386 -5.99 8.78 0.43
CA ALA A 386 -4.96 9.52 1.15
C ALA A 386 -3.86 8.60 1.73
N GLY A 387 -2.58 8.94 1.48
CA GLY A 387 -1.42 8.18 1.95
C GLY A 387 -1.17 6.88 1.18
N ASN A 388 -1.48 6.87 -0.13
CA ASN A 388 -1.25 5.74 -1.02
C ASN A 388 0.26 5.51 -1.29
N SER A 389 0.69 4.25 -1.40
CA SER A 389 2.09 3.85 -1.58
C SER A 389 2.67 4.25 -2.95
N ALA A 390 1.90 4.15 -4.04
CA ALA A 390 2.29 4.56 -5.39
C ALA A 390 2.50 6.08 -5.51
N ASP A 391 1.70 6.89 -4.81
CA ASP A 391 1.91 8.35 -4.76
C ASP A 391 3.29 8.69 -4.18
N TYR A 392 3.74 8.01 -3.13
CA TYR A 392 5.09 8.21 -2.60
C TYR A 392 6.16 7.92 -3.67
N LEU A 393 6.04 6.80 -4.38
CA LEU A 393 7.00 6.41 -5.42
C LEU A 393 7.03 7.41 -6.59
N TRP A 394 5.86 7.90 -7.02
CA TRP A 394 5.79 8.89 -8.09
C TRP A 394 6.34 10.26 -7.67
N TYR A 395 5.79 10.86 -6.62
CA TYR A 395 6.11 12.25 -6.27
C TYR A 395 7.49 12.41 -5.62
N GLU A 396 7.92 11.47 -4.76
CA GLU A 396 9.19 11.59 -4.02
C GLU A 396 10.37 10.91 -4.73
N LYS A 397 10.12 9.94 -5.62
CA LYS A 397 11.18 9.18 -6.30
C LYS A 397 11.21 9.35 -7.81
N GLY A 398 10.17 9.95 -8.42
CA GLY A 398 10.06 10.04 -9.88
C GLY A 398 9.95 8.67 -10.54
N ILE A 399 9.39 7.68 -9.84
CA ILE A 399 9.16 6.32 -10.34
C ILE A 399 7.75 6.29 -10.94
N TYR A 400 7.63 5.99 -12.23
CA TYR A 400 6.31 5.78 -12.86
C TYR A 400 5.63 4.58 -12.18
N ALA A 401 4.56 4.85 -11.44
CA ALA A 401 3.91 3.86 -10.58
C ALA A 401 2.47 3.65 -11.01
N TRP A 402 2.08 2.38 -11.14
CA TRP A 402 0.72 1.95 -11.38
C TRP A 402 0.18 1.14 -10.21
N ASP A 403 -1.14 1.07 -10.10
CA ASP A 403 -1.86 0.18 -9.21
C ASP A 403 -2.75 -0.79 -10.01
N PHE A 404 -2.57 -2.09 -9.79
CA PHE A 404 -3.53 -3.12 -10.21
C PHE A 404 -4.56 -3.35 -9.11
N GLU A 405 -5.84 -3.43 -9.48
CA GLU A 405 -6.80 -4.24 -8.75
C GLU A 405 -7.09 -5.48 -9.61
N VAL A 406 -6.43 -6.60 -9.33
CA VAL A 406 -6.57 -7.84 -10.09
C VAL A 406 -7.98 -8.43 -9.95
N GLY A 407 -8.32 -9.48 -10.70
CA GLY A 407 -9.62 -10.12 -10.59
C GLY A 407 -10.76 -9.22 -11.11
N ALA A 408 -10.84 -9.11 -12.44
CA ALA A 408 -11.96 -8.46 -13.10
C ALA A 408 -13.25 -9.27 -12.91
N ASP A 409 -14.40 -8.59 -12.87
CA ASP A 409 -15.70 -9.27 -12.78
C ASP A 409 -15.89 -10.20 -14.00
N LEU A 410 -16.43 -11.40 -13.78
CA LEU A 410 -16.66 -12.38 -14.84
C LEU A 410 -18.08 -12.32 -15.37
N TRP A 411 -18.26 -12.46 -16.68
CA TRP A 411 -19.61 -12.55 -17.27
C TRP A 411 -20.20 -13.95 -17.08
N ASN A 412 -21.24 -14.06 -16.27
CA ASN A 412 -21.99 -15.30 -16.15
C ASN A 412 -23.03 -15.41 -17.27
N LYS A 413 -22.82 -16.36 -18.19
CA LYS A 413 -23.70 -16.58 -19.35
C LYS A 413 -25.09 -17.09 -18.99
N GLU A 414 -25.23 -17.79 -17.87
CA GLU A 414 -26.50 -18.36 -17.41
C GLU A 414 -27.40 -17.29 -16.79
N THR A 415 -26.82 -16.44 -15.95
CA THR A 415 -27.55 -15.36 -15.26
C THR A 415 -27.57 -14.04 -16.05
N GLN A 416 -26.77 -13.93 -17.11
CA GLN A 416 -26.55 -12.71 -17.89
C GLN A 416 -26.17 -11.50 -17.01
N GLN A 417 -25.27 -11.73 -16.06
CA GLN A 417 -24.80 -10.71 -15.12
C GLN A 417 -23.30 -10.83 -14.91
N TRP A 418 -22.67 -9.69 -14.62
CA TRP A 418 -21.29 -9.66 -14.12
C TRP A 418 -21.26 -10.18 -12.68
N GLN A 419 -20.29 -11.06 -12.38
CA GLN A 419 -20.09 -11.66 -11.07
C GLN A 419 -18.71 -11.29 -10.55
N ALA A 420 -18.68 -10.75 -9.33
CA ALA A 420 -17.44 -10.42 -8.65
C ALA A 420 -16.70 -11.70 -8.25
N VAL A 421 -15.40 -11.73 -8.54
CA VAL A 421 -14.48 -12.80 -8.13
C VAL A 421 -14.06 -12.67 -6.66
N GLY A 422 -14.07 -11.44 -6.12
CA GLY A 422 -13.83 -11.14 -4.72
C GLY A 422 -12.34 -11.19 -4.32
N PHE A 423 -12.07 -11.03 -3.02
CA PHE A 423 -10.69 -11.01 -2.50
C PHE A 423 -10.06 -12.41 -2.36
N GLN A 424 -10.90 -13.45 -2.37
CA GLN A 424 -10.55 -14.85 -2.03
C GLN A 424 -11.28 -15.80 -2.98
N PRO A 425 -11.01 -15.71 -4.30
CA PRO A 425 -11.62 -16.61 -5.27
C PRO A 425 -11.23 -18.07 -4.99
N SER A 426 -11.95 -19.02 -5.61
CA SER A 426 -11.52 -20.42 -5.60
C SER A 426 -10.15 -20.56 -6.28
N PHE A 427 -9.49 -21.69 -6.05
CA PHE A 427 -8.17 -21.93 -6.66
C PHE A 427 -8.21 -21.81 -8.18
N GLU A 428 -9.26 -22.32 -8.82
CA GLU A 428 -9.40 -22.29 -10.28
C GLU A 428 -9.37 -20.85 -10.80
N GLU A 429 -10.15 -19.95 -10.22
CA GLU A 429 -10.17 -18.56 -10.68
C GLU A 429 -8.92 -17.80 -10.21
N GLY A 430 -8.49 -17.98 -8.96
CA GLY A 430 -7.28 -17.34 -8.45
C GLY A 430 -6.01 -17.75 -9.21
N HIS A 431 -5.96 -18.97 -9.75
CA HIS A 431 -4.89 -19.41 -10.64
C HIS A 431 -4.91 -18.62 -11.94
N GLU A 432 -6.05 -18.57 -12.64
CA GLU A 432 -6.18 -17.83 -13.89
C GLU A 432 -5.88 -16.33 -13.71
N GLU A 433 -6.35 -15.71 -12.62
CA GLU A 433 -5.98 -14.33 -12.28
C GLU A 433 -4.47 -14.16 -12.06
N ALA A 434 -3.82 -15.07 -11.32
CA ALA A 434 -2.38 -14.99 -11.13
C ALA A 434 -1.62 -15.08 -12.46
N MET A 435 -2.08 -15.95 -13.38
CA MET A 435 -1.47 -16.14 -14.69
C MET A 435 -1.67 -14.93 -15.60
N GLU A 436 -2.88 -14.38 -15.60
CA GLU A 436 -3.31 -13.20 -16.36
C GLU A 436 -2.53 -11.95 -15.95
N PHE A 437 -2.51 -11.64 -14.65
CA PHE A 437 -1.86 -10.42 -14.18
C PHE A 437 -0.33 -10.57 -14.10
N ALA A 438 0.21 -11.79 -14.10
CA ALA A 438 1.63 -12.01 -14.36
C ALA A 438 2.02 -11.62 -15.79
N ASN A 439 1.14 -11.81 -16.80
CA ASN A 439 1.38 -11.23 -18.13
C ASN A 439 1.44 -9.70 -18.05
N GLY A 440 0.48 -9.06 -17.38
CA GLY A 440 0.48 -7.60 -17.23
C GLY A 440 1.74 -7.07 -16.55
N LEU A 441 2.20 -7.74 -15.48
CA LEU A 441 3.44 -7.36 -14.81
C LEU A 441 4.68 -7.51 -15.73
N ILE A 442 4.73 -8.58 -16.54
CA ILE A 442 5.75 -8.75 -17.58
C ILE A 442 5.62 -7.68 -18.68
N GLY A 443 4.40 -7.25 -19.01
CA GLY A 443 4.14 -6.13 -19.91
C GLY A 443 4.78 -4.83 -19.42
N MET A 444 4.72 -4.55 -18.11
CA MET A 444 5.43 -3.41 -17.52
C MET A 444 6.94 -3.56 -17.68
N PHE A 445 7.48 -4.78 -17.58
CA PHE A 445 8.91 -5.03 -17.82
C PHE A 445 9.29 -4.77 -19.29
N LYS A 446 8.42 -5.10 -20.24
CA LYS A 446 8.61 -4.74 -21.67
C LYS A 446 8.62 -3.22 -21.85
N VAL A 447 7.71 -2.49 -21.20
CA VAL A 447 7.69 -1.01 -21.20
C VAL A 447 9.02 -0.45 -20.68
N ALA A 448 9.47 -0.91 -19.51
CA ALA A 448 10.74 -0.47 -18.91
C ALA A 448 11.95 -0.78 -19.80
N TYR A 449 11.98 -1.98 -20.39
CA TYR A 449 13.03 -2.35 -21.33
C TYR A 449 13.04 -1.43 -22.55
N ASN A 450 11.88 -1.21 -23.19
CA ASN A 450 11.76 -0.38 -24.38
C ASN A 450 12.16 1.08 -24.10
N GLN A 451 11.68 1.65 -22.99
CA GLN A 451 12.07 3.00 -22.55
C GLN A 451 13.59 3.11 -22.33
N SER A 452 14.24 2.08 -21.77
CA SER A 452 15.70 2.10 -21.57
C SER A 452 16.52 2.05 -22.86
N LYS A 453 15.90 1.63 -23.97
CA LYS A 453 16.50 1.59 -25.31
C LYS A 453 16.12 2.78 -26.15
N ASP A 454 15.26 3.65 -25.64
CA ASP A 454 14.84 4.84 -26.34
C ASP A 454 15.92 5.91 -26.27
N HIS A 455 16.51 6.16 -27.43
CA HIS A 455 17.48 7.23 -27.68
C HIS A 455 16.98 8.18 -28.78
N GLN A 456 15.73 8.00 -29.21
CA GLN A 456 15.10 8.87 -30.18
C GLN A 456 14.65 10.12 -29.45
N ARG A 457 14.96 11.29 -30.02
CA ARG A 457 14.53 12.56 -29.41
C ARG A 457 13.12 12.88 -29.89
N PRO A 458 12.24 13.37 -29.00
CA PRO A 458 10.94 13.85 -29.42
C PRO A 458 11.11 15.06 -30.33
N THR A 459 10.15 15.23 -31.23
CA THR A 459 9.96 16.47 -32.01
C THR A 459 8.64 17.09 -31.61
N SER A 460 8.61 18.42 -31.58
CA SER A 460 7.40 19.15 -31.23
C SER A 460 7.16 20.35 -32.13
N GLN A 461 5.88 20.64 -32.36
CA GLN A 461 5.45 21.83 -33.11
C GLN A 461 4.25 22.47 -32.45
N VAL A 462 4.20 23.80 -32.57
CA VAL A 462 3.08 24.61 -32.10
C VAL A 462 2.02 24.74 -33.19
N VAL A 463 0.74 24.67 -32.81
CA VAL A 463 -0.40 24.74 -33.74
C VAL A 463 -1.45 25.73 -33.20
N PRO A 464 -1.76 26.81 -33.95
CA PRO A 464 -1.15 27.21 -35.22
C PRO A 464 0.31 27.67 -35.04
N GLY A 465 1.09 27.55 -36.11
CA GLY A 465 2.48 28.02 -36.16
C GLY A 465 2.60 29.55 -36.16
N SER A 466 3.84 30.05 -36.29
CA SER A 466 4.13 31.48 -36.43
C SER A 466 3.26 32.15 -37.49
N GLY A 467 2.68 33.31 -37.17
CA GLY A 467 1.75 33.97 -38.07
C GLY A 467 1.19 35.28 -37.55
N LYS A 468 0.40 35.95 -38.40
CA LYS A 468 -0.36 37.15 -38.05
C LYS A 468 -1.83 36.78 -37.96
N PHE A 469 -2.47 37.11 -36.85
CA PHE A 469 -3.85 36.77 -36.55
C PHE A 469 -4.63 38.05 -36.20
N THR A 470 -5.91 38.07 -36.54
CA THR A 470 -6.79 39.25 -36.38
C THR A 470 -7.48 39.33 -35.02
N GLY A 471 -7.20 38.38 -34.12
CA GLY A 471 -7.76 38.31 -32.78
C GLY A 471 -7.08 37.19 -31.97
N PRO A 472 -7.46 36.99 -30.70
CA PRO A 472 -6.85 35.97 -29.84
C PRO A 472 -6.87 34.57 -30.46
N VAL A 473 -5.82 33.80 -30.21
CA VAL A 473 -5.60 32.46 -30.76
C VAL A 473 -5.29 31.48 -29.65
N ASP A 474 -5.93 30.31 -29.68
CA ASP A 474 -5.57 29.19 -28.83
C ASP A 474 -4.48 28.35 -29.50
N VAL A 475 -3.41 28.11 -28.76
CA VAL A 475 -2.19 27.46 -29.24
C VAL A 475 -2.02 26.12 -28.53
N THR A 476 -1.85 25.05 -29.31
CA THR A 476 -1.61 23.68 -28.83
C THR A 476 -0.25 23.15 -29.30
N PHE A 477 0.22 22.08 -28.67
CA PHE A 477 1.45 21.40 -29.07
C PHE A 477 1.15 20.02 -29.65
N LYS A 478 1.82 19.68 -30.75
CA LYS A 478 1.85 18.31 -31.28
C LYS A 478 3.25 17.75 -31.09
N THR A 479 3.35 16.55 -30.55
CA THR A 479 4.61 15.82 -30.34
C THR A 479 4.65 14.55 -31.19
N SER A 480 5.85 14.06 -31.53
CA SER A 480 6.02 12.79 -32.24
C SER A 480 5.75 11.56 -31.38
N GLU A 481 5.79 11.73 -30.07
CA GLU A 481 5.63 10.71 -29.04
C GLU A 481 5.23 11.37 -27.70
N PRO A 482 4.85 10.61 -26.66
CA PRO A 482 4.61 11.15 -25.33
C PRO A 482 5.81 11.94 -24.81
N ALA A 483 5.64 13.27 -24.67
CA ALA A 483 6.71 14.15 -24.24
C ALA A 483 6.17 15.38 -23.51
N THR A 484 6.85 15.75 -22.44
CA THR A 484 6.56 16.94 -21.63
C THR A 484 7.12 18.18 -22.32
N ILE A 485 6.26 19.17 -22.55
CA ILE A 485 6.62 20.45 -23.16
C ILE A 485 6.89 21.48 -22.06
N TYR A 486 8.09 22.05 -22.07
CA TYR A 486 8.50 23.18 -21.23
C TYR A 486 8.51 24.45 -22.09
N TYR A 487 7.82 25.51 -21.67
CA TYR A 487 7.64 26.70 -22.49
C TYR A 487 7.76 28.03 -21.72
N THR A 488 8.09 29.09 -22.46
CA THR A 488 8.03 30.49 -22.03
C THR A 488 7.21 31.29 -23.04
N LEU A 489 6.50 32.32 -22.57
CA LEU A 489 5.68 33.20 -23.42
C LEU A 489 6.29 34.59 -23.59
N ASP A 490 7.23 34.97 -22.73
CA ASP A 490 7.92 36.26 -22.75
C ASP A 490 9.15 36.30 -23.68
N GLY A 491 9.41 35.20 -24.40
CA GLY A 491 10.59 35.05 -25.25
C GLY A 491 11.89 34.79 -24.46
N SER A 492 11.81 34.55 -23.15
CA SER A 492 12.96 34.08 -22.36
C SER A 492 13.36 32.66 -22.74
N ARG A 493 14.57 32.25 -22.36
CA ARG A 493 15.07 30.89 -22.63
C ARG A 493 14.32 29.88 -21.75
N PRO A 494 13.70 28.82 -22.32
CA PRO A 494 13.04 27.79 -21.51
C PRO A 494 14.06 26.93 -20.75
N THR A 495 13.76 26.60 -19.51
CA THR A 495 14.56 25.77 -18.59
C THR A 495 13.68 24.69 -17.96
N PHE A 496 14.24 23.84 -17.09
CA PHE A 496 13.45 22.89 -16.30
C PHE A 496 12.51 23.55 -15.28
N GLU A 497 12.68 24.85 -15.02
CA GLU A 497 11.79 25.66 -14.16
C GLU A 497 10.68 26.38 -14.96
N SER A 498 10.68 26.23 -16.28
CA SER A 498 9.66 26.85 -17.13
C SER A 498 8.31 26.16 -16.98
N ALA A 499 7.24 26.88 -17.32
CA ALA A 499 5.89 26.34 -17.31
C ALA A 499 5.82 25.10 -18.20
N LYS A 500 5.02 24.11 -17.76
CA LYS A 500 4.80 22.87 -18.49
C LYS A 500 3.37 22.85 -19.04
N ILE A 501 3.17 22.20 -20.18
CA ILE A 501 1.82 21.95 -20.70
C ILE A 501 1.15 20.88 -19.83
N ASN A 502 0.04 21.26 -19.20
CA ASN A 502 -0.77 20.39 -18.36
C ASN A 502 -1.99 19.87 -19.14
N LEU A 503 -2.77 19.01 -18.51
CA LEU A 503 -4.08 18.60 -19.03
C LEU A 503 -5.07 19.77 -18.90
N SER A 504 -5.97 19.92 -19.88
CA SER A 504 -7.05 20.92 -19.82
C SER A 504 -8.11 20.61 -18.76
N GLY A 505 -8.18 19.36 -18.31
CA GLY A 505 -9.16 18.86 -17.36
C GLY A 505 -8.96 17.38 -17.03
N ILE A 506 -9.93 16.81 -16.32
CA ILE A 506 -9.94 15.39 -15.95
C ILE A 506 -10.28 14.56 -17.18
N ARG A 507 -9.37 13.66 -17.59
CA ARG A 507 -9.51 12.84 -18.81
C ARG A 507 -9.69 13.67 -20.08
N GLU A 508 -9.13 14.87 -20.10
CA GLU A 508 -9.15 15.75 -21.27
C GLU A 508 -7.75 15.83 -21.91
N ASP A 509 -7.70 16.35 -23.13
CA ASP A 509 -6.45 16.56 -23.85
C ASP A 509 -5.56 17.64 -23.20
N ALA A 510 -4.34 17.77 -23.73
CA ALA A 510 -3.41 18.85 -23.36
C ALA A 510 -4.07 20.24 -23.44
N GLU A 511 -3.75 21.12 -22.49
CA GLU A 511 -4.28 22.47 -22.46
C GLU A 511 -3.87 23.30 -23.67
N ALA A 512 -4.76 24.20 -24.09
CA ALA A 512 -4.47 25.19 -25.09
C ALA A 512 -4.05 26.51 -24.43
N LEU A 513 -2.96 27.10 -24.92
CA LEU A 513 -2.48 28.39 -24.46
C LEU A 513 -3.18 29.51 -25.22
N LYS A 514 -3.95 30.33 -24.51
CA LYS A 514 -4.61 31.49 -25.12
C LYS A 514 -3.63 32.65 -25.32
N ILE A 515 -3.42 33.06 -26.56
CA ILE A 515 -2.55 34.17 -26.96
C ILE A 515 -3.39 35.34 -27.47
N ASP A 516 -3.46 36.42 -26.70
CA ASP A 516 -4.29 37.60 -26.99
C ASP A 516 -3.50 38.85 -27.40
N LYS A 517 -2.17 38.77 -27.35
CA LYS A 517 -1.23 39.81 -27.79
C LYS A 517 -0.03 39.18 -28.49
N THR A 518 0.73 40.01 -29.22
CA THR A 518 1.95 39.53 -29.88
C THR A 518 2.90 38.87 -28.87
N THR A 519 3.16 37.58 -29.05
CA THR A 519 3.85 36.71 -28.10
C THR A 519 4.88 35.86 -28.83
N THR A 520 6.09 35.78 -28.27
CA THR A 520 7.12 34.86 -28.77
C THR A 520 7.24 33.69 -27.81
N LEU A 521 6.73 32.55 -28.24
CA LEU A 521 6.83 31.30 -27.52
C LEU A 521 8.22 30.70 -27.78
N LYS A 522 8.84 30.18 -26.72
CA LYS A 522 10.03 29.33 -26.82
C LYS A 522 9.82 28.08 -25.98
N TRP A 523 10.18 26.92 -26.51
CA TRP A 523 9.92 25.66 -25.82
C TRP A 523 10.90 24.55 -26.19
N PHE A 524 10.89 23.49 -25.41
CA PHE A 524 11.51 22.20 -25.76
C PHE A 524 10.66 21.05 -25.22
N ALA A 525 10.78 19.89 -25.87
CA ALA A 525 10.16 18.64 -25.42
C ALA A 525 11.20 17.71 -24.76
N ILE A 526 10.76 16.94 -23.77
CA ILE A 526 11.50 15.83 -23.15
C ILE A 526 10.56 14.62 -23.02
N ASP A 527 11.00 13.46 -23.48
CA ASP A 527 10.24 12.20 -23.33
C ASP A 527 10.48 11.55 -21.95
N ALA A 528 9.81 10.43 -21.69
CA ALA A 528 9.98 9.67 -20.44
C ALA A 528 11.35 8.97 -20.33
N ALA A 529 12.10 8.81 -21.43
CA ALA A 529 13.47 8.32 -21.44
C ALA A 529 14.51 9.42 -21.11
N GLY A 530 14.08 10.68 -21.07
CA GLY A 530 14.91 11.84 -20.81
C GLY A 530 15.60 12.40 -22.06
N ASN A 531 15.22 11.97 -23.27
CA ASN A 531 15.78 12.53 -24.49
C ASN A 531 15.20 13.92 -24.72
N ILE A 532 16.09 14.91 -24.85
CA ILE A 532 15.70 16.31 -25.05
C ILE A 532 15.74 16.66 -26.53
N GLU A 533 14.64 17.21 -27.02
CA GLU A 533 14.48 17.67 -28.40
C GLU A 533 15.66 18.56 -28.86
N LYS A 534 16.08 18.38 -30.13
CA LYS A 534 17.17 19.15 -30.77
C LYS A 534 18.51 19.16 -30.01
N ASN A 535 18.70 18.19 -29.11
CA ASN A 535 19.86 18.14 -28.21
C ASN A 535 20.03 19.45 -27.43
N TYR A 536 18.91 20.06 -27.06
CA TYR A 536 18.87 21.26 -26.25
C TYR A 536 19.37 20.95 -24.84
N ASN A 537 20.15 21.86 -24.25
CA ASN A 537 20.61 21.75 -22.86
C ASN A 537 19.94 22.86 -22.03
N PRO A 538 18.88 22.57 -21.26
CA PRO A 538 18.16 23.58 -20.49
C PRO A 538 18.98 24.24 -19.37
N ILE A 539 20.11 23.64 -18.97
CA ILE A 539 20.97 24.10 -17.87
C ILE A 539 22.12 24.99 -18.39
N SER A 540 22.73 24.61 -19.52
CA SER A 540 23.85 25.35 -20.12
C SER A 540 23.40 26.43 -21.09
N LYS A 541 24.01 27.62 -21.03
CA LYS A 541 23.72 28.74 -21.96
C LYS A 541 24.49 28.66 -23.29
N GLU A 542 25.29 27.62 -23.50
CA GLU A 542 26.19 27.51 -24.66
C GLU A 542 25.47 27.40 -26.01
N LYS A 543 24.27 26.79 -26.06
CA LYS A 543 23.50 26.59 -27.29
C LYS A 543 22.01 26.91 -27.10
N ASN A 544 21.44 27.63 -28.06
CA ASN A 544 20.02 28.02 -28.10
C ASN A 544 19.21 27.14 -29.08
N ASN A 545 19.28 25.82 -28.92
CA ASN A 545 18.63 24.86 -29.81
C ASN A 545 17.16 24.55 -29.45
N TYR A 546 16.51 25.41 -28.64
CA TYR A 546 15.08 25.30 -28.34
C TYR A 546 14.24 25.68 -29.58
N ASN A 547 12.97 25.28 -29.57
CA ASN A 547 11.99 25.74 -30.55
C ASN A 547 11.52 27.16 -30.26
N SER A 548 11.09 27.88 -31.29
CA SER A 548 10.48 29.20 -31.12
C SER A 548 9.46 29.49 -32.22
N ALA A 549 8.40 30.21 -31.85
CA ALA A 549 7.38 30.70 -32.75
C ALA A 549 6.86 32.05 -32.26
N THR A 550 6.55 32.94 -33.20
CA THR A 550 5.97 34.25 -32.88
C THR A 550 4.56 34.34 -33.43
N ILE A 551 3.60 34.46 -32.52
CA ILE A 551 2.18 34.69 -32.81
C ILE A 551 1.96 36.20 -32.71
N THR A 552 1.63 36.84 -33.82
CA THR A 552 1.38 38.29 -33.89
C THR A 552 -0.12 38.54 -33.89
N ILE A 553 -0.64 39.20 -32.85
CA ILE A 553 -2.03 39.64 -32.79
C ILE A 553 -2.08 41.09 -33.26
N LYS A 554 -2.89 41.36 -34.29
CA LYS A 554 -3.05 42.68 -34.92
C LYS A 554 -4.10 43.55 -34.28
#